data_AF-A0A2L1J600-F1
#
_entry.id   AF-A0A2L1J600-F1
#
_cell.length_a   1.000
_cell.length_b   1.000
_cell.length_c   1.000
_cell.angle_alpha   90.00
_cell.angle_beta   90.00
_cell.angle_gamma   90.00
#
_symmetry.space_group_name_H-M   'P 1'
#
loop_
_entity.id
_entity.type
_entity.pdbx_description
1 polymer ?
#
loop_
_entity_poly.entity_id
_entity_poly.type
_entity_poly.pdbx_seq_one_letter_code
_entity_poly.pdbx_strand_id
1 'polypeptide(L)'
;MNRLLLLAATLGLVLLGVWQPAWVGGGALAAAVNGSNIALGCLLLALLTPLISGRWQTLLTPGSRLGASAVWLIIPMLLPVLITMPWVYPWFNQQAPGFRGLWLSPWFFVLRTLVYGAIFWLLRGWPGKRNAAGLILYAPVASLAAVDWLMSLQAGFVSSVFGLLSIARQLLDGVAFAGLCGLCWNVVLLPARQCVLLRGLLVSALAFWLYVQFMQYLIIWSVDLPHEITWYSVRETGGWGALTALLFAGQLACLGVLASPWGERMRVLTGGCAAILLLSAVESMWISLPSIFPQASLGALLTAVLCQAVYAAGLFALWRRQWQRRRHDC
;
A
#
# COMPACT_ATOMS: atom_id res chain seq x y z
N MET A 1 15.33 -5.70 -16.38
CA MET A 1 16.35 -5.02 -15.54
C MET A 1 17.48 -6.00 -15.27
N ASN A 2 18.71 -5.62 -15.60
CA ASN A 2 19.90 -6.47 -15.42
C ASN A 2 20.14 -6.69 -13.92
N ARG A 3 20.47 -7.90 -13.47
CA ARG A 3 20.69 -8.20 -12.03
C ARG A 3 21.74 -7.28 -11.41
N LEU A 4 22.73 -6.88 -12.20
CA LEU A 4 23.78 -5.94 -11.84
C LEU A 4 23.24 -4.54 -11.48
N LEU A 5 22.24 -4.02 -12.19
CA LEU A 5 21.65 -2.72 -11.89
C LEU A 5 20.89 -2.72 -10.56
N LEU A 6 20.21 -3.83 -10.24
CA LEU A 6 19.55 -3.99 -8.95
C LEU A 6 20.54 -4.08 -7.79
N LEU A 7 21.64 -4.80 -7.99
CA LEU A 7 22.71 -4.88 -7.00
C LEU A 7 23.39 -3.51 -6.80
N ALA A 8 23.67 -2.79 -7.88
CA ALA A 8 24.23 -1.44 -7.79
C ALA A 8 23.26 -0.47 -7.07
N ALA A 9 21.97 -0.51 -7.39
CA ALA A 9 20.95 0.32 -6.74
C ALA A 9 20.81 0.02 -5.25
N THR A 10 20.79 -1.27 -4.88
CA THR A 10 20.72 -1.70 -3.46
C THR A 10 21.98 -1.30 -2.68
N LEU A 11 23.17 -1.51 -3.25
CA LEU A 11 24.43 -1.05 -2.64
C LEU A 11 24.46 0.48 -2.50
N GLY A 12 24.01 1.21 -3.52
CA GLY A 12 23.88 2.66 -3.48
C GLY A 12 22.97 3.15 -2.36
N LEU A 13 21.82 2.50 -2.14
CA LEU A 13 20.93 2.80 -1.01
C LEU A 13 21.58 2.50 0.35
N VAL A 14 22.33 1.41 0.47
CA VAL A 14 23.06 1.07 1.71
C VAL A 14 24.10 2.14 2.03
N LEU A 15 24.90 2.55 1.03
CA LEU A 15 25.90 3.61 1.20
C LEU A 15 25.26 4.96 1.53
N LEU A 16 24.17 5.31 0.84
CA LEU A 16 23.42 6.53 1.12
C LEU A 16 22.81 6.49 2.53
N GLY A 17 22.41 5.32 3.03
CA GLY A 17 21.85 5.15 4.37
C GLY A 17 22.84 5.46 5.49
N VAL A 18 24.15 5.34 5.24
CA VAL A 18 25.20 5.76 6.19
C VAL A 18 25.28 7.28 6.29
N TRP A 19 25.03 7.99 5.19
CA TRP A 19 25.16 9.45 5.12
C TRP A 19 23.83 10.20 5.37
N GLN A 20 22.72 9.66 4.90
CA GLN A 20 21.36 10.21 4.97
C GLN A 20 20.36 9.13 5.42
N PRO A 21 20.44 8.65 6.67
CA PRO A 21 19.59 7.57 7.18
C PRO A 21 18.10 7.92 7.12
N ALA A 22 17.72 9.19 7.33
CA ALA A 22 16.34 9.64 7.21
C ALA A 22 15.78 9.42 5.80
N TRP A 23 16.55 9.77 4.74
CA TRP A 23 16.08 9.68 3.35
C TRP A 23 15.83 8.22 2.95
N VAL A 24 16.76 7.33 3.32
CA VAL A 24 16.63 5.90 3.05
C VAL A 24 15.50 5.30 3.89
N GLY A 25 15.38 5.68 5.16
CA GLY A 25 14.31 5.22 6.04
C GLY A 25 12.91 5.62 5.56
N GLY A 26 12.71 6.89 5.22
CA GLY A 26 11.44 7.38 4.67
C GLY A 26 11.11 6.78 3.30
N GLY A 27 12.12 6.66 2.42
CA GLY A 27 11.95 6.02 1.12
C GLY A 27 11.62 4.54 1.21
N ALA A 28 12.29 3.81 2.10
CA ALA A 28 12.03 2.39 2.37
C ALA A 28 10.65 2.19 3.01
N LEU A 29 10.20 3.09 3.89
CA LEU A 29 8.86 3.04 4.46
C LEU A 29 7.79 3.22 3.39
N ALA A 30 7.91 4.22 2.52
CA ALA A 30 6.99 4.42 1.40
C ALA A 30 6.93 3.16 0.50
N ALA A 31 8.08 2.59 0.16
CA ALA A 31 8.16 1.39 -0.66
C ALA A 31 7.62 0.13 0.04
N ALA A 32 7.88 -0.04 1.33
CA ALA A 32 7.35 -1.12 2.14
C ALA A 32 5.83 -1.06 2.24
N VAL A 33 5.29 0.14 2.49
CA VAL A 33 3.85 0.39 2.55
C VAL A 33 3.20 0.08 1.21
N ASN A 34 3.74 0.57 0.08
CA ASN A 34 3.21 0.26 -1.24
C ASN A 34 3.18 -1.25 -1.54
N GLY A 35 4.32 -1.95 -1.35
CA GLY A 35 4.37 -3.38 -1.61
C GLY A 35 3.48 -4.19 -0.66
N SER A 36 3.37 -3.75 0.61
CA SER A 36 2.44 -4.34 1.58
C SER A 36 0.98 -4.10 1.19
N ASN A 37 0.61 -2.94 0.65
CA ASN A 37 -0.75 -2.65 0.22
C ASN A 37 -1.21 -3.62 -0.87
N ILE A 38 -0.34 -3.92 -1.83
CA ILE A 38 -0.63 -4.90 -2.88
C ILE A 38 -0.76 -6.31 -2.28
N ALA A 39 0.21 -6.75 -1.47
CA ALA A 39 0.22 -8.09 -0.90
C ALA A 39 -0.96 -8.34 0.06
N LEU A 40 -1.24 -7.39 0.94
CA LEU A 40 -2.34 -7.43 1.91
C LEU A 40 -3.68 -7.22 1.22
N GLY A 41 -3.77 -6.37 0.21
CA GLY A 41 -4.94 -6.23 -0.66
C GLY A 41 -5.35 -7.53 -1.33
N CYS A 42 -4.36 -8.25 -1.88
CA CYS A 42 -4.58 -9.57 -2.43
C CYS A 42 -4.94 -10.63 -1.37
N LEU A 43 -4.39 -10.53 -0.15
CA LEU A 43 -4.78 -11.39 0.97
C LEU A 43 -6.23 -11.13 1.41
N LEU A 44 -6.61 -9.85 1.54
CA LEU A 44 -7.96 -9.40 1.83
C LEU A 44 -8.94 -9.96 0.80
N LEU A 45 -8.63 -9.81 -0.50
CA LEU A 45 -9.44 -10.40 -1.56
C LEU A 45 -9.51 -11.92 -1.46
N ALA A 46 -8.40 -12.62 -1.18
CA ALA A 46 -8.40 -14.08 -1.06
C ALA A 46 -9.28 -14.59 0.10
N LEU A 47 -9.40 -13.81 1.18
CA LEU A 47 -10.30 -14.11 2.30
C LEU A 47 -11.75 -13.70 2.01
N LEU A 48 -11.96 -12.64 1.24
CA LEU A 48 -13.27 -12.07 0.95
C LEU A 48 -14.00 -12.80 -0.19
N THR A 49 -13.30 -13.17 -1.26
CA THR A 49 -13.91 -13.77 -2.46
C THR A 49 -14.72 -15.05 -2.17
N PRO A 50 -14.30 -15.97 -1.29
CA PRO A 50 -15.06 -17.21 -1.06
C PRO A 50 -16.35 -17.01 -0.26
N LEU A 51 -16.53 -15.86 0.41
CA LEU A 51 -17.72 -15.56 1.22
C LEU A 51 -18.89 -15.02 0.38
N ILE A 52 -18.61 -14.52 -0.82
CA ILE A 52 -19.58 -13.84 -1.65
C ILE A 52 -19.58 -14.54 -3.02
N SER A 53 -20.65 -15.30 -3.30
CA SER A 53 -20.79 -16.04 -4.56
C SER A 53 -20.81 -15.10 -5.77
N GLY A 54 -20.03 -15.41 -6.81
CA GLY A 54 -20.13 -14.69 -8.08
C GLY A 54 -19.02 -15.00 -9.07
N ARG A 55 -19.27 -14.65 -10.34
CA ARG A 55 -18.34 -14.88 -11.46
C ARG A 55 -17.02 -14.09 -11.35
N TRP A 56 -16.94 -13.13 -10.45
CA TRP A 56 -15.72 -12.38 -10.16
C TRP A 56 -14.71 -13.18 -9.33
N GLN A 57 -15.14 -14.25 -8.64
CA GLN A 57 -14.23 -15.15 -7.92
C GLN A 57 -13.21 -15.77 -8.86
N THR A 58 -13.65 -16.32 -10.01
CA THR A 58 -12.77 -16.95 -10.99
C THR A 58 -11.82 -15.94 -11.62
N LEU A 59 -12.25 -14.68 -11.75
CA LEU A 59 -11.43 -13.59 -12.28
C LEU A 59 -10.32 -13.18 -11.30
N LEU A 60 -10.65 -12.94 -10.02
CA LEU A 60 -9.71 -12.36 -9.06
C LEU A 60 -8.87 -13.39 -8.30
N THR A 61 -9.36 -14.63 -8.13
CA THR A 61 -8.68 -15.63 -7.28
C THR A 61 -7.25 -15.94 -7.70
N PRO A 62 -6.92 -16.15 -8.99
CA PRO A 62 -5.55 -16.45 -9.39
C PRO A 62 -4.58 -15.31 -9.03
N GLY A 63 -4.95 -14.08 -9.35
CA GLY A 63 -4.16 -12.89 -9.04
C GLY A 63 -4.07 -12.61 -7.53
N SER A 64 -5.17 -12.81 -6.80
CA SER A 64 -5.21 -12.64 -5.34
C SER A 64 -4.27 -13.63 -4.64
N ARG A 65 -4.27 -14.91 -5.07
CA ARG A 65 -3.34 -15.91 -4.52
C ARG A 65 -1.88 -15.61 -4.87
N LEU A 66 -1.63 -15.08 -6.08
CA LEU A 66 -0.30 -14.68 -6.50
C LEU A 66 0.21 -13.49 -5.67
N GLY A 67 -0.59 -12.43 -5.51
CA GLY A 67 -0.21 -11.26 -4.72
C GLY A 67 0.01 -11.59 -3.24
N ALA A 68 -0.93 -12.34 -2.63
CA ALA A 68 -0.86 -12.75 -1.23
C ALA A 68 0.37 -13.65 -0.91
N SER A 69 0.99 -14.25 -1.93
CA SER A 69 2.22 -15.01 -1.75
C SER A 69 3.41 -14.18 -1.28
N ALA A 70 3.37 -12.85 -1.44
CA ALA A 70 4.43 -11.93 -1.04
C ALA A 70 4.28 -11.46 0.40
N VAL A 71 3.26 -11.87 1.15
CA VAL A 71 3.02 -11.43 2.53
C VAL A 71 4.22 -11.67 3.47
N TRP A 72 5.00 -12.75 3.23
CA TRP A 72 6.20 -13.02 4.02
C TRP A 72 7.32 -11.98 3.82
N LEU A 73 7.27 -11.20 2.74
CA LEU A 73 8.25 -10.14 2.46
C LEU A 73 7.98 -8.84 3.23
N ILE A 74 6.81 -8.69 3.87
CA ILE A 74 6.47 -7.46 4.61
C ILE A 74 7.53 -7.14 5.67
N ILE A 75 7.95 -8.13 6.46
CA ILE A 75 8.98 -7.94 7.49
C ILE A 75 10.35 -7.60 6.87
N PRO A 76 10.89 -8.38 5.90
CA PRO A 76 12.10 -8.00 5.18
C PRO A 76 12.08 -6.59 4.59
N MET A 77 10.95 -6.17 4.01
CA MET A 77 10.77 -4.84 3.42
C MET A 77 10.80 -3.72 4.48
N LEU A 78 10.38 -4.01 5.71
CA LEU A 78 10.41 -3.06 6.83
C LEU A 78 11.75 -3.04 7.57
N LEU A 79 12.66 -3.99 7.34
CA LEU A 79 13.95 -4.03 8.06
C LEU A 79 14.75 -2.71 7.95
N PRO A 80 14.90 -2.08 6.76
CA PRO A 80 15.59 -0.78 6.70
C PRO A 80 14.90 0.28 7.55
N VAL A 81 13.56 0.29 7.58
CA VAL A 81 12.75 1.22 8.39
C VAL A 81 13.02 1.02 9.87
N LEU A 82 13.04 -0.24 10.34
CA LEU A 82 13.32 -0.57 11.74
C LEU A 82 14.73 -0.19 12.17
N ILE A 83 15.71 -0.28 11.26
CA ILE A 83 17.09 0.18 11.52
C ILE A 83 17.14 1.71 11.57
N THR A 84 16.43 2.39 10.67
CA THR A 84 16.41 3.85 10.58
C THR A 84 15.35 4.51 11.46
N MET A 85 14.68 3.77 12.35
CA MET A 85 13.61 4.30 13.19
C MET A 85 13.97 5.56 13.99
N PRO A 86 15.23 5.77 14.48
CA PRO A 86 15.58 6.99 15.20
C PRO A 86 15.47 8.27 14.39
N TRP A 87 15.54 8.16 13.05
CA TRP A 87 15.47 9.30 12.12
C TRP A 87 14.11 9.44 11.44
N VAL A 88 13.27 8.40 11.50
CA VAL A 88 11.96 8.36 10.83
C VAL A 88 10.84 8.68 11.80
N TYR A 89 10.91 8.16 13.03
CA TYR A 89 9.82 8.28 14.00
C TYR A 89 10.16 9.30 15.10
N PRO A 90 9.38 10.39 15.25
CA PRO A 90 9.68 11.43 16.23
C PRO A 90 9.57 10.94 17.68
N TRP A 91 8.74 9.92 17.93
CA TRP A 91 8.57 9.34 19.26
C TRP A 91 9.77 8.51 19.73
N PHE A 92 10.73 8.18 18.86
CA PHE A 92 11.86 7.29 19.21
C PHE A 92 12.68 7.81 20.40
N ASN A 93 12.92 9.13 20.44
CA ASN A 93 13.66 9.79 21.51
C ASN A 93 12.76 10.51 22.53
N GLN A 94 11.44 10.35 22.42
CA GLN A 94 10.48 11.03 23.31
C GLN A 94 9.92 10.04 24.33
N GLN A 95 10.04 10.36 25.60
CA GLN A 95 9.36 9.63 26.66
C GLN A 95 7.95 10.19 26.83
N ALA A 96 6.93 9.37 26.56
CA ALA A 96 5.55 9.67 26.92
C ALA A 96 5.16 8.87 28.17
N PRO A 97 4.38 9.43 29.10
CA PRO A 97 3.90 8.68 30.26
C PRO A 97 2.82 7.65 29.87
N GLY A 98 2.66 6.63 30.72
CA GLY A 98 1.57 5.67 30.66
C GLY A 98 1.60 4.74 29.43
N PHE A 99 0.40 4.27 29.04
CA PHE A 99 0.25 3.29 27.97
C PHE A 99 0.79 3.78 26.62
N ARG A 100 0.69 5.09 26.32
CA ARG A 100 1.21 5.65 25.06
C ARG A 100 2.73 5.50 24.95
N GLY A 101 3.46 5.74 26.04
CA GLY A 101 4.91 5.54 26.08
C GLY A 101 5.32 4.09 25.94
N LEU A 102 4.59 3.18 26.60
CA LEU A 102 4.78 1.75 26.41
C LEU A 102 4.51 1.37 24.94
N TRP A 103 3.37 1.80 24.40
CA TRP A 103 2.91 1.53 23.04
C TRP A 103 3.93 1.98 21.99
N LEU A 104 4.49 3.18 22.12
CA LEU A 104 5.48 3.72 21.18
C LEU A 104 6.92 3.47 21.64
N SER A 105 7.17 2.58 22.60
CA SER A 105 8.54 2.21 22.93
C SER A 105 9.18 1.43 21.77
N PRO A 106 10.46 1.68 21.43
CA PRO A 106 11.09 1.06 20.26
C PRO A 106 11.02 -0.46 20.22
N TRP A 107 11.28 -1.13 21.34
CA TRP A 107 11.24 -2.59 21.41
C TRP A 107 9.81 -3.14 21.21
N PHE A 108 8.79 -2.46 21.76
CA PHE A 108 7.41 -2.91 21.65
C PHE A 108 6.86 -2.66 20.25
N PHE A 109 7.25 -1.55 19.62
CA PHE A 109 6.96 -1.26 18.22
C PHE A 109 7.52 -2.35 17.28
N VAL A 110 8.78 -2.77 17.50
CA VAL A 110 9.40 -3.87 16.75
C VAL A 110 8.64 -5.17 16.99
N LEU A 111 8.35 -5.52 18.25
CA LEU A 111 7.61 -6.72 18.61
C LEU A 111 6.24 -6.77 17.91
N ARG A 112 5.46 -5.68 17.99
CA ARG A 112 4.15 -5.60 17.33
C ARG A 112 4.27 -5.72 15.82
N THR A 113 5.24 -5.06 15.20
CA THR A 113 5.48 -5.17 13.76
C THR A 113 5.73 -6.61 13.35
N LEU A 114 6.56 -7.35 14.10
CA LEU A 114 6.79 -8.79 13.88
C LEU A 114 5.52 -9.61 14.07
N VAL A 115 4.72 -9.32 15.11
CA VAL A 115 3.44 -10.00 15.38
C VAL A 115 2.45 -9.76 14.24
N TYR A 116 2.32 -8.53 13.73
CA TYR A 116 1.46 -8.23 12.58
C TYR A 116 1.87 -9.04 11.35
N GLY A 117 3.17 -9.04 11.01
CA GLY A 117 3.69 -9.82 9.89
C GLY A 117 3.45 -11.32 10.05
N ALA A 118 3.63 -11.86 11.27
CA ALA A 118 3.35 -13.25 11.57
C ALA A 118 1.85 -13.58 11.41
N ILE A 119 0.95 -12.73 11.89
CA ILE A 119 -0.49 -12.91 11.73
C ILE A 119 -0.87 -12.89 10.25
N PHE A 120 -0.40 -11.91 9.46
CA PHE A 120 -0.66 -11.88 8.02
C PHE A 120 -0.13 -13.13 7.32
N TRP A 121 1.07 -13.59 7.70
CA TRP A 121 1.65 -14.81 7.17
C TRP A 121 0.82 -16.05 7.50
N LEU A 122 0.22 -16.14 8.68
CA LEU A 122 -0.71 -17.21 9.03
C LEU A 122 -2.03 -17.12 8.25
N LEU A 123 -2.58 -15.92 8.14
CA LEU A 123 -3.84 -15.64 7.43
C LEU A 123 -3.76 -16.05 5.95
N ARG A 124 -2.58 -16.03 5.32
CA ARG A 124 -2.40 -16.50 3.93
C ARG A 124 -2.85 -17.94 3.68
N GLY A 125 -2.90 -18.78 4.72
CA GLY A 125 -3.31 -20.19 4.65
C GLY A 125 -4.80 -20.43 4.93
N TRP A 126 -5.55 -19.39 5.28
CA TRP A 126 -6.95 -19.46 5.68
C TRP A 126 -7.99 -19.33 4.54
N PRO A 127 -7.68 -18.77 3.35
CA PRO A 127 -8.60 -18.76 2.22
C PRO A 127 -9.19 -20.15 1.92
N GLY A 128 -10.52 -20.21 1.85
CA GLY A 128 -11.28 -21.45 1.63
C GLY A 128 -11.50 -22.33 2.86
N LYS A 129 -10.92 -21.99 4.02
CA LYS A 129 -11.07 -22.76 5.27
C LYS A 129 -11.71 -21.95 6.40
N ARG A 130 -11.23 -20.72 6.61
CA ARG A 130 -11.60 -19.86 7.75
C ARG A 130 -11.75 -18.40 7.32
N ASN A 131 -12.47 -18.17 6.24
CA ASN A 131 -12.56 -16.86 5.57
C ASN A 131 -13.12 -15.76 6.50
N ALA A 132 -14.28 -15.99 7.13
CA ALA A 132 -14.92 -15.00 8.00
C ALA A 132 -14.05 -14.64 9.21
N ALA A 133 -13.53 -15.65 9.93
CA ALA A 133 -12.59 -15.44 11.03
C ALA A 133 -11.31 -14.72 10.56
N GLY A 134 -10.83 -15.02 9.36
CA GLY A 134 -9.69 -14.34 8.76
C GLY A 134 -9.93 -12.86 8.52
N LEU A 135 -11.11 -12.47 8.01
CA LEU A 135 -11.48 -11.06 7.84
C LEU A 135 -11.64 -10.32 9.17
N ILE A 136 -12.28 -10.96 10.16
CA ILE A 136 -12.44 -10.41 11.51
C ILE A 136 -11.07 -10.14 12.14
N LEU A 137 -10.09 -11.02 11.95
CA LEU A 137 -8.73 -10.81 12.44
C LEU A 137 -7.92 -9.83 11.58
N TYR A 138 -8.12 -9.84 10.27
CA TYR A 138 -7.41 -8.96 9.34
C TYR A 138 -7.66 -7.48 9.63
N ALA A 139 -8.91 -7.07 9.78
CA ALA A 139 -9.29 -5.65 9.92
C ALA A 139 -8.62 -4.92 11.11
N PRO A 140 -8.64 -5.45 12.35
CA PRO A 140 -7.97 -4.81 13.47
C PRO A 140 -6.43 -4.83 13.31
N VAL A 141 -5.86 -5.92 12.80
CA VAL A 141 -4.39 -6.02 12.64
C VAL A 141 -3.89 -5.06 11.56
N ALA A 142 -4.59 -4.94 10.43
CA ALA A 142 -4.28 -3.97 9.38
C ALA A 142 -4.45 -2.52 9.88
N SER A 143 -5.48 -2.26 10.68
CA SER A 143 -5.68 -0.94 11.30
C SER A 143 -4.56 -0.58 12.28
N LEU A 144 -4.16 -1.51 13.16
CA LEU A 144 -3.06 -1.29 14.11
C LEU A 144 -1.72 -1.11 13.40
N ALA A 145 -1.46 -1.88 12.34
CA ALA A 145 -0.27 -1.72 11.51
C ALA A 145 -0.25 -0.34 10.82
N ALA A 146 -1.39 0.15 10.31
CA ALA A 146 -1.48 1.49 9.74
C ALA A 146 -1.20 2.59 10.77
N VAL A 147 -1.74 2.44 11.98
CA VAL A 147 -1.48 3.38 13.09
C VAL A 147 0.00 3.41 13.43
N ASP A 148 0.61 2.24 13.61
CA ASP A 148 2.02 2.13 13.98
C ASP A 148 2.93 2.63 12.85
N TRP A 149 2.78 2.11 11.64
CA TRP A 149 3.74 2.39 10.56
C TRP A 149 3.62 3.79 9.98
N LEU A 150 2.41 4.37 9.95
CA LEU A 150 2.14 5.62 9.23
C LEU A 150 1.59 6.72 10.13
N MET A 151 0.53 6.47 10.90
CA MET A 151 -0.09 7.53 11.72
C MET A 151 0.88 8.06 12.79
N SER A 152 1.71 7.18 13.34
CA SER A 152 2.71 7.53 14.37
C SER A 152 3.88 8.40 13.86
N LEU A 153 4.00 8.61 12.54
CA LEU A 153 5.02 9.50 11.96
C LEU A 153 4.85 10.96 12.40
N GLN A 154 3.64 11.37 12.78
CA GLN A 154 3.36 12.74 13.21
C GLN A 154 2.83 12.74 14.64
N ALA A 155 3.63 13.26 15.55
CA ALA A 155 3.24 13.39 16.95
C ALA A 155 2.00 14.30 17.07
N GLY A 156 0.96 13.80 17.75
CA GLY A 156 -0.27 14.56 18.01
C GLY A 156 -1.38 14.37 16.98
N PHE A 157 -1.08 13.80 15.81
CA PHE A 157 -2.11 13.44 14.84
C PHE A 157 -2.83 12.15 15.26
N VAL A 158 -4.16 12.20 15.33
CA VAL A 158 -5.01 11.05 15.64
C VAL A 158 -6.18 11.05 14.66
N SER A 159 -6.44 9.90 14.04
CA SER A 159 -7.61 9.70 13.20
C SER A 159 -8.12 8.27 13.36
N SER A 160 -9.36 8.13 13.81
CA SER A 160 -10.00 6.82 13.98
C SER A 160 -10.25 6.11 12.64
N VAL A 161 -10.41 6.87 11.55
CA VAL A 161 -10.64 6.34 10.21
C VAL A 161 -9.34 5.95 9.48
N PHE A 162 -8.17 6.27 10.05
CA PHE A 162 -6.87 6.05 9.40
C PHE A 162 -6.60 4.58 9.04
N GLY A 163 -7.00 3.65 9.91
CA GLY A 163 -6.93 2.21 9.62
C GLY A 163 -7.81 1.81 8.44
N LEU A 164 -9.03 2.37 8.35
CA LEU A 164 -9.94 2.13 7.24
C LEU A 164 -9.43 2.72 5.93
N LEU A 165 -8.75 3.88 5.94
CA LEU A 165 -8.07 4.42 4.76
C LEU A 165 -7.06 3.44 4.18
N SER A 166 -6.24 2.85 5.06
CA SER A 166 -5.23 1.88 4.65
C SER A 166 -5.86 0.59 4.10
N ILE A 167 -6.94 0.10 4.72
CA ILE A 167 -7.69 -1.07 4.23
C ILE A 167 -8.38 -0.77 2.89
N ALA A 168 -8.94 0.42 2.72
CA ALA A 168 -9.55 0.86 1.45
C ALA A 168 -8.51 0.91 0.33
N ARG A 169 -7.30 1.42 0.63
CA ARG A 169 -6.18 1.42 -0.32
C ARG A 169 -5.74 0.00 -0.67
N GLN A 170 -5.59 -0.87 0.33
CA GLN A 170 -5.27 -2.28 0.13
C GLN A 170 -6.31 -2.96 -0.77
N LEU A 171 -7.60 -2.75 -0.53
CA LEU A 171 -8.66 -3.30 -1.37
C LEU A 171 -8.51 -2.86 -2.83
N LEU A 172 -8.32 -1.56 -3.07
CA LEU A 172 -8.11 -1.00 -4.41
C LEU A 172 -6.88 -1.59 -5.11
N ASP A 173 -5.74 -1.64 -4.42
CA ASP A 173 -4.51 -2.21 -4.96
C ASP A 173 -4.62 -3.72 -5.23
N GLY A 174 -5.32 -4.44 -4.34
CA GLY A 174 -5.63 -5.85 -4.51
C GLY A 174 -6.45 -6.11 -5.77
N VAL A 175 -7.51 -5.33 -6.00
CA VAL A 175 -8.37 -5.47 -7.18
C VAL A 175 -7.60 -5.10 -8.44
N ALA A 176 -6.83 -4.01 -8.42
CA ALA A 176 -6.01 -3.59 -9.56
C ALA A 176 -4.93 -4.62 -9.90
N PHE A 177 -4.23 -5.16 -8.92
CA PHE A 177 -3.20 -6.19 -9.14
C PHE A 177 -3.81 -7.50 -9.64
N ALA A 178 -4.87 -7.99 -9.00
CA ALA A 178 -5.52 -9.23 -9.41
C ALA A 178 -6.17 -9.11 -10.80
N GLY A 179 -6.78 -7.95 -11.09
CA GLY A 179 -7.31 -7.61 -12.41
C GLY A 179 -6.21 -7.57 -13.47
N LEU A 180 -5.08 -6.92 -13.19
CA LEU A 180 -3.93 -6.86 -14.11
C LEU A 180 -3.37 -8.25 -14.40
N CYS A 181 -3.29 -9.13 -13.39
CA CYS A 181 -2.93 -10.53 -13.60
C CYS A 181 -3.94 -11.25 -14.50
N GLY A 182 -5.25 -11.04 -14.31
CA GLY A 182 -6.28 -11.63 -15.18
C GLY A 182 -6.22 -11.11 -16.62
N LEU A 183 -5.88 -9.83 -16.82
CA LEU A 183 -5.83 -9.16 -18.12
C LEU A 183 -4.56 -9.51 -18.91
N CYS A 184 -3.41 -9.49 -18.26
CA CYS A 184 -2.12 -9.65 -18.92
C CYS A 184 -1.67 -11.11 -19.01
N TRP A 185 -2.20 -11.99 -18.15
CA TRP A 185 -1.63 -13.32 -17.97
C TRP A 185 -2.42 -14.49 -18.55
N ASN A 186 -3.65 -14.23 -18.99
CA ASN A 186 -4.42 -15.21 -19.77
C ASN A 186 -3.94 -15.25 -21.23
N VAL A 187 -3.76 -16.47 -21.75
CA VAL A 187 -3.45 -16.71 -23.18
C VAL A 187 -4.68 -16.41 -24.05
N VAL A 188 -5.87 -16.47 -23.46
CA VAL A 188 -7.16 -16.18 -24.10
C VAL A 188 -7.67 -14.82 -23.62
N LEU A 189 -8.20 -14.02 -24.53
CA LEU A 189 -8.84 -12.74 -24.22
C LEU A 189 -9.97 -12.92 -23.20
N LEU A 190 -10.04 -12.04 -22.20
CA LEU A 190 -11.14 -12.06 -21.23
C LEU A 190 -12.48 -11.80 -21.96
N PRO A 191 -13.52 -12.61 -21.72
CA PRO A 191 -14.85 -12.35 -22.26
C PRO A 191 -15.36 -10.96 -21.85
N ALA A 192 -16.11 -10.29 -22.73
CA ALA A 192 -16.61 -8.92 -22.50
C ALA A 192 -17.34 -8.77 -21.14
N ARG A 193 -18.12 -9.78 -20.73
CA ARG A 193 -18.79 -9.80 -19.41
C ARG A 193 -17.82 -9.71 -18.24
N GLN A 194 -16.63 -10.33 -18.33
CA GLN A 194 -15.61 -10.26 -17.28
C GLN A 194 -14.92 -8.89 -17.26
N CYS A 195 -14.73 -8.24 -18.41
CA CYS A 195 -14.26 -6.85 -18.48
C CYS A 195 -15.22 -5.89 -17.80
N VAL A 196 -16.54 -6.01 -18.05
CA VAL A 196 -17.57 -5.19 -17.38
C VAL A 196 -17.58 -5.43 -15.87
N LEU A 197 -17.44 -6.69 -15.42
CA LEU A 197 -17.33 -7.01 -14.00
C LEU A 197 -16.09 -6.38 -13.37
N LEU A 198 -14.92 -6.49 -14.02
CA LEU A 198 -13.68 -5.89 -13.53
C LEU A 198 -13.78 -4.37 -13.43
N ARG A 199 -14.37 -3.73 -14.46
CA ARG A 199 -14.66 -2.28 -14.46
C ARG A 199 -15.46 -1.90 -13.22
N GLY A 200 -16.56 -2.61 -12.96
CA GLY A 200 -17.42 -2.36 -11.80
C GLY A 200 -16.64 -2.46 -10.49
N LEU A 201 -15.82 -3.51 -10.32
CA LEU A 201 -15.02 -3.70 -9.11
C LEU A 201 -13.97 -2.60 -8.91
N LEU A 202 -13.28 -2.19 -9.98
CA LEU A 202 -12.29 -1.11 -9.92
C LEU A 202 -12.95 0.24 -9.59
N VAL A 203 -14.05 0.58 -10.27
CA VAL A 203 -14.79 1.81 -10.03
C VAL A 203 -15.35 1.84 -8.60
N SER A 204 -15.93 0.74 -8.13
CA SER A 204 -16.44 0.66 -6.75
C SER A 204 -15.34 0.77 -5.70
N ALA A 205 -14.21 0.07 -5.87
CA ALA A 205 -13.09 0.15 -4.93
C ALA A 205 -12.46 1.55 -4.92
N LEU A 206 -12.32 2.17 -6.09
CA LEU A 206 -11.76 3.52 -6.24
C LEU A 206 -12.70 4.58 -5.66
N ALA A 207 -14.01 4.48 -5.91
CA ALA A 207 -15.02 5.35 -5.33
C ALA A 207 -15.08 5.21 -3.80
N PHE A 208 -14.97 3.98 -3.27
CA PHE A 208 -14.89 3.75 -1.83
C PHE A 208 -13.64 4.39 -1.22
N TRP A 209 -12.46 4.18 -1.83
CA TRP A 209 -11.23 4.84 -1.38
C TRP A 209 -11.36 6.37 -1.39
N LEU A 210 -11.91 6.95 -2.46
CA LEU A 210 -12.11 8.40 -2.58
C LEU A 210 -13.08 8.91 -1.51
N TYR A 211 -14.17 8.19 -1.26
CA TYR A 211 -15.13 8.52 -0.22
C TYR A 211 -14.47 8.57 1.16
N VAL A 212 -13.72 7.53 1.56
CA VAL A 212 -13.10 7.51 2.90
C VAL A 212 -12.03 8.60 3.03
N GLN A 213 -11.22 8.85 1.99
CA GLN A 213 -10.25 9.95 1.98
C GLN A 213 -10.92 11.32 2.14
N PHE A 214 -12.01 11.53 1.40
CA PHE A 214 -12.78 12.77 1.48
C PHE A 214 -13.45 12.94 2.84
N MET A 215 -14.00 11.87 3.42
CA MET A 215 -14.60 11.94 4.77
C MET A 215 -13.58 12.28 5.85
N GLN A 216 -12.36 11.73 5.80
CA GLN A 216 -11.31 12.12 6.75
C GLN A 216 -10.98 13.61 6.63
N TYR A 217 -10.77 14.07 5.39
CA TYR A 217 -10.48 15.47 5.12
C TYR A 217 -11.60 16.37 5.62
N LEU A 218 -12.85 16.07 5.26
CA LEU A 218 -14.02 16.87 5.62
C LEU A 218 -14.18 16.98 7.15
N ILE A 219 -14.02 15.87 7.88
CA ILE A 219 -14.14 15.87 9.35
C ILE A 219 -13.06 16.77 9.97
N ILE A 220 -11.79 16.57 9.61
CA ILE A 220 -10.68 17.34 10.19
C ILE A 220 -10.78 18.81 9.81
N TRP A 221 -11.07 19.10 8.54
CA TRP A 221 -11.26 20.46 8.05
C TRP A 221 -12.45 21.17 8.70
N SER A 222 -13.55 20.45 8.98
CA SER A 222 -14.75 21.06 9.56
C SER A 222 -14.62 21.46 11.03
N VAL A 223 -13.82 20.73 11.81
CA VAL A 223 -13.61 21.00 13.25
C VAL A 223 -12.39 21.89 13.47
N ASP A 224 -11.39 21.82 12.60
CA ASP A 224 -10.19 22.67 12.59
C ASP A 224 -9.43 22.66 13.93
N LEU A 225 -9.24 21.47 14.51
CA LEU A 225 -8.41 21.34 15.71
C LEU A 225 -6.93 21.52 15.35
N PRO A 226 -6.17 22.39 16.07
CA PRO A 226 -4.79 22.73 15.69
C PRO A 226 -3.84 21.53 15.53
N HIS A 227 -4.00 20.50 16.36
CA HIS A 227 -3.15 19.31 16.33
C HIS A 227 -3.53 18.32 15.21
N GLU A 228 -4.76 18.36 14.70
CA GLU A 228 -5.22 17.51 13.60
C GLU A 228 -4.95 18.16 12.24
N ILE A 229 -5.19 19.47 12.11
CA ILE A 229 -5.03 20.18 10.83
C ILE A 229 -3.57 20.25 10.37
N THR A 230 -2.61 20.26 11.29
CA THR A 230 -1.17 20.29 10.97
C THR A 230 -0.76 19.15 10.02
N TRP A 231 -1.47 18.01 10.04
CA TRP A 231 -1.22 16.91 9.10
C TRP A 231 -1.58 17.28 7.65
N TYR A 232 -2.69 18.01 7.44
CA TYR A 232 -3.10 18.49 6.12
C TYR A 232 -2.34 19.74 5.68
N SER A 233 -2.02 20.68 6.59
CA SER A 233 -1.32 21.93 6.22
C SER A 233 0.05 21.70 5.55
N VAL A 234 0.81 20.69 6.01
CA VAL A 234 2.10 20.31 5.39
C VAL A 234 1.89 19.72 3.99
N ARG A 235 0.71 19.17 3.70
CA ARG A 235 0.34 18.54 2.42
C ARG A 235 -0.39 19.48 1.46
N GLU A 236 -0.67 20.71 1.87
CA GLU A 236 -1.35 21.72 1.04
C GLU A 236 -0.38 22.71 0.39
N THR A 237 0.81 22.88 0.96
CA THR A 237 1.75 23.92 0.55
C THR A 237 2.98 23.37 -0.20
N GLY A 238 3.61 24.23 -1.00
CA GLY A 238 4.87 23.93 -1.69
C GLY A 238 4.83 22.68 -2.58
N GLY A 239 5.92 21.93 -2.60
CA GLY A 239 6.06 20.71 -3.42
C GLY A 239 5.09 19.59 -3.01
N TRP A 240 4.72 19.52 -1.73
CA TRP A 240 3.75 18.53 -1.25
C TRP A 240 2.33 18.87 -1.71
N GLY A 241 1.94 20.14 -1.70
CA GLY A 241 0.67 20.60 -2.30
C GLY A 241 0.53 20.20 -3.77
N ALA A 242 1.60 20.37 -4.56
CA ALA A 242 1.61 19.93 -5.95
C ALA A 242 1.46 18.40 -6.08
N LEU A 243 2.14 17.62 -5.23
CA LEU A 243 2.00 16.16 -5.22
C LEU A 243 0.58 15.72 -4.83
N THR A 244 -0.03 16.37 -3.84
CA THR A 244 -1.42 16.15 -3.44
C THR A 244 -2.36 16.38 -4.61
N ALA A 245 -2.26 17.54 -5.27
CA ALA A 245 -3.10 17.87 -6.41
C ALA A 245 -2.95 16.86 -7.56
N LEU A 246 -1.71 16.49 -7.91
CA LEU A 246 -1.44 15.51 -8.96
C LEU A 246 -1.98 14.11 -8.61
N LEU A 247 -1.82 13.67 -7.35
CA LEU A 247 -2.33 12.38 -6.89
C LEU A 247 -3.85 12.31 -7.02
N PHE A 248 -4.57 13.28 -6.44
CA PHE A 248 -6.04 13.27 -6.47
C PHE A 248 -6.58 13.51 -7.88
N ALA A 249 -5.98 14.39 -8.68
CA ALA A 249 -6.33 14.55 -10.09
C ALA A 249 -6.13 13.25 -10.88
N GLY A 250 -5.04 12.53 -10.62
CA GLY A 250 -4.76 11.22 -11.22
C GLY A 250 -5.79 10.17 -10.83
N GLN A 251 -6.19 10.09 -9.56
CA GLN A 251 -7.23 9.17 -9.10
C GLN A 251 -8.60 9.51 -9.70
N LEU A 252 -8.97 10.79 -9.76
CA LEU A 252 -10.21 11.25 -10.40
C LEU A 252 -10.21 10.97 -11.90
N ALA A 253 -9.09 11.17 -12.58
CA ALA A 253 -8.94 10.82 -13.99
C ALA A 253 -9.10 9.31 -14.21
N CYS A 254 -8.50 8.47 -13.35
CA CYS A 254 -8.70 7.02 -13.39
C CYS A 254 -10.17 6.66 -13.19
N LEU A 255 -10.85 7.27 -12.22
CA LEU A 255 -12.27 7.05 -11.96
C LEU A 255 -13.12 7.44 -13.17
N GLY A 256 -12.92 8.63 -13.73
CA GLY A 256 -13.67 9.12 -14.88
C GLY A 256 -13.46 8.26 -16.13
N VAL A 257 -12.22 7.89 -16.43
CA VAL A 257 -11.90 7.02 -17.58
C VAL A 257 -12.48 5.62 -17.39
N LEU A 258 -12.36 5.02 -16.20
CA LEU A 258 -12.91 3.69 -15.92
C LEU A 258 -14.44 3.68 -15.85
N ALA A 259 -15.08 4.75 -15.36
CA ALA A 259 -16.53 4.88 -15.32
C ALA A 259 -17.15 5.20 -16.69
N SER A 260 -16.36 5.70 -17.64
CA SER A 260 -16.80 5.97 -19.01
C SER A 260 -17.13 4.68 -19.80
N PRO A 261 -17.78 4.80 -20.98
CA PRO A 261 -17.97 3.68 -21.89
C PRO A 261 -16.65 3.03 -22.35
N TRP A 262 -15.53 3.75 -22.31
CA TRP A 262 -14.22 3.20 -22.67
C TRP A 262 -13.68 2.22 -21.63
N GLY A 263 -14.17 2.28 -20.39
CA GLY A 263 -13.77 1.40 -19.29
C GLY A 263 -14.10 -0.08 -19.50
N GLU A 264 -14.83 -0.44 -20.57
CA GLU A 264 -15.09 -1.84 -20.95
C GLU A 264 -14.00 -2.41 -21.86
N ARG A 265 -13.16 -1.54 -22.44
CA ARG A 265 -12.09 -1.94 -23.34
C ARG A 265 -10.93 -2.51 -22.52
N MET A 266 -10.47 -3.71 -22.90
CA MET A 266 -9.39 -4.40 -22.21
C MET A 266 -8.13 -3.53 -22.06
N ARG A 267 -7.74 -2.76 -23.08
CA ARG A 267 -6.59 -1.83 -23.02
C ARG A 267 -6.76 -0.74 -21.96
N VAL A 268 -7.97 -0.22 -21.81
CA VAL A 268 -8.29 0.83 -20.82
C VAL A 268 -8.30 0.23 -19.42
N LEU A 269 -8.81 -0.99 -19.25
CA LEU A 269 -8.74 -1.72 -17.98
C LEU A 269 -7.29 -2.03 -17.56
N THR A 270 -6.46 -2.49 -18.49
CA THR A 270 -5.03 -2.74 -18.22
C THR A 270 -4.33 -1.44 -17.84
N GLY A 271 -4.55 -0.36 -18.61
CA GLY A 271 -4.01 0.97 -18.32
C GLY A 271 -4.49 1.50 -16.97
N GLY A 272 -5.78 1.33 -16.63
CA GLY A 272 -6.37 1.74 -15.36
C GLY A 272 -5.81 0.96 -14.17
N CYS A 273 -5.66 -0.37 -14.28
CA CYS A 273 -5.01 -1.17 -13.24
C CYS A 273 -3.56 -0.72 -13.01
N ALA A 274 -2.80 -0.52 -14.09
CA ALA A 274 -1.43 -0.05 -14.01
C ALA A 274 -1.35 1.37 -13.40
N ALA A 275 -2.21 2.29 -13.83
CA ALA A 275 -2.29 3.64 -13.32
C ALA A 275 -2.65 3.67 -11.83
N ILE A 276 -3.63 2.87 -11.38
CA ILE A 276 -4.00 2.75 -9.96
C ILE A 276 -2.80 2.29 -9.13
N LEU A 277 -2.06 1.27 -9.58
CA LEU A 277 -0.88 0.77 -8.86
C LEU A 277 0.28 1.77 -8.85
N LEU A 278 0.48 2.51 -9.94
CA LEU A 278 1.47 3.60 -9.98
C LEU A 278 1.08 4.73 -9.02
N LEU A 279 -0.19 5.13 -9.01
CA LEU A 279 -0.72 6.10 -8.06
C LEU A 279 -0.66 5.59 -6.61
N SER A 280 -0.69 4.26 -6.38
CA SER A 280 -0.39 3.69 -5.06
C SER A 280 1.02 4.02 -4.59
N ALA A 281 2.00 3.90 -5.50
CA ALA A 281 3.38 4.20 -5.17
C ALA A 281 3.54 5.69 -4.84
N VAL A 282 2.88 6.56 -5.60
CA VAL A 282 2.80 8.01 -5.32
C VAL A 282 2.10 8.28 -3.98
N GLU A 283 0.96 7.66 -3.71
CA GLU A 283 0.22 7.82 -2.45
C GLU A 283 1.02 7.35 -1.24
N SER A 284 1.77 6.26 -1.36
CA SER A 284 2.62 5.78 -0.28
C SER A 284 3.74 6.77 0.07
N MET A 285 4.25 7.54 -0.91
CA MET A 285 5.17 8.64 -0.66
C MET A 285 4.43 9.83 -0.03
N TRP A 286 3.26 10.18 -0.56
CA TRP A 286 2.44 11.29 -0.07
C TRP A 286 1.96 11.10 1.39
N ILE A 287 1.63 9.87 1.78
CA ILE A 287 1.14 9.60 3.14
C ILE A 287 2.29 9.60 4.16
N SER A 288 3.50 9.22 3.76
CA SER A 288 4.65 9.04 4.67
C SER A 288 5.61 10.23 4.69
N LEU A 289 6.12 10.65 3.53
CA LEU A 289 7.25 11.57 3.44
C LEU A 289 6.99 12.98 4.00
N PRO A 290 5.81 13.62 3.82
CA PRO A 290 5.58 14.97 4.37
C PRO A 290 5.68 15.01 5.89
N SER A 291 5.34 13.92 6.58
CA SER A 291 5.46 13.83 8.04
C SER A 291 6.91 13.67 8.51
N ILE A 292 7.81 13.16 7.65
CA ILE A 292 9.25 13.01 7.94
C ILE A 292 10.02 14.25 7.47
N PHE A 293 9.63 14.81 6.33
CA PHE A 293 10.24 15.94 5.66
C PHE A 293 9.19 17.02 5.36
N PRO A 294 8.92 17.94 6.30
CA PRO A 294 7.89 18.97 6.10
C PRO A 294 8.14 19.85 4.88
N GLN A 295 9.40 20.11 4.53
CA GLN A 295 9.77 20.70 3.25
C GLN A 295 10.16 19.61 2.25
N ALA A 296 9.55 19.66 1.06
CA ALA A 296 9.89 18.74 -0.02
C ALA A 296 11.37 18.91 -0.44
N SER A 297 12.14 17.83 -0.39
CA SER A 297 13.51 17.79 -0.88
C SER A 297 13.64 16.85 -2.07
N LEU A 298 14.32 17.30 -3.12
CA LEU A 298 14.53 16.49 -4.32
C LEU A 298 15.32 15.20 -4.00
N GLY A 299 16.29 15.29 -3.08
CA GLY A 299 17.08 14.14 -2.63
C GLY A 299 16.23 13.05 -1.96
N ALA A 300 15.33 13.42 -1.03
CA ALA A 300 14.45 12.46 -0.39
C ALA A 300 13.46 11.83 -1.39
N LEU A 301 12.90 12.62 -2.31
CA LEU A 301 12.00 12.12 -3.36
C LEU A 301 12.69 11.13 -4.30
N LEU A 302 13.89 11.46 -4.79
CA LEU A 302 14.68 10.56 -5.65
C LEU A 302 15.06 9.27 -4.92
N THR A 303 15.40 9.37 -3.63
CA THR A 303 15.68 8.21 -2.78
C THR A 303 14.45 7.32 -2.62
N ALA A 304 13.27 7.92 -2.39
CA ALA A 304 12.01 7.18 -2.31
C ALA A 304 11.65 6.49 -3.63
N VAL A 305 11.83 7.16 -4.77
CA VAL A 305 11.63 6.56 -6.10
C VAL A 305 12.59 5.38 -6.32
N LEU A 306 13.85 5.51 -5.91
CA LEU A 306 14.83 4.42 -6.01
C LEU A 306 14.43 3.22 -5.12
N CYS A 307 13.98 3.47 -3.88
CA CYS A 307 13.46 2.43 -2.99
C CYS A 307 12.25 1.70 -3.61
N GLN A 308 11.30 2.45 -4.18
CA GLN A 308 10.15 1.87 -4.88
C GLN A 308 10.60 0.98 -6.04
N ALA A 309 11.56 1.44 -6.86
CA ALA A 309 12.05 0.69 -8.00
C ALA A 309 12.71 -0.64 -7.58
N VAL A 310 13.52 -0.62 -6.52
CA VAL A 310 14.16 -1.82 -5.96
C VAL A 310 13.11 -2.81 -5.44
N TYR A 311 12.16 -2.34 -4.63
CA TYR A 311 11.15 -3.20 -4.00
C TYR A 311 10.18 -3.76 -5.05
N ALA A 312 9.71 -2.92 -5.98
CA ALA A 312 8.85 -3.34 -7.08
C ALA A 312 9.53 -4.40 -7.96
N ALA A 313 10.83 -4.26 -8.23
CA ALA A 313 11.58 -5.25 -8.99
C ALA A 313 11.74 -6.58 -8.25
N GLY A 314 11.98 -6.54 -6.94
CA GLY A 314 12.02 -7.74 -6.09
C GLY A 314 10.69 -8.49 -6.07
N LEU A 315 9.59 -7.76 -5.84
CA LEU A 315 8.23 -8.31 -5.88
C LEU A 315 7.86 -8.86 -7.25
N PHE A 316 8.15 -8.12 -8.32
CA PHE A 316 7.92 -8.56 -9.69
C PHE A 316 8.68 -9.84 -10.02
N ALA A 317 9.96 -9.93 -9.61
CA ALA A 317 10.76 -11.14 -9.81
C ALA A 317 10.18 -12.35 -9.05
N LEU A 318 9.70 -12.15 -7.82
CA LEU A 318 9.03 -13.19 -7.03
C LEU A 318 7.75 -13.66 -7.73
N TRP A 319 6.83 -12.75 -8.04
CA TRP A 319 5.55 -13.09 -8.66
C TRP A 319 5.72 -13.72 -10.03
N ARG A 320 6.67 -13.24 -10.84
CA ARG A 320 6.99 -13.87 -12.13
C ARG A 320 7.47 -15.31 -11.98
N ARG A 321 8.35 -15.59 -11.03
CA ARG A 321 8.82 -16.96 -10.76
C ARG A 321 7.70 -17.87 -10.29
N GLN A 322 6.87 -17.41 -9.36
CA GLN A 322 5.75 -18.21 -8.86
C GLN A 322 4.70 -18.49 -9.93
N TRP A 323 4.44 -17.50 -10.76
CA TRP A 323 3.53 -17.65 -11.86
C TRP A 323 4.05 -18.68 -12.89
N GLN A 324 5.34 -18.64 -13.24
CA GLN A 324 5.93 -19.63 -14.14
C GLN A 324 5.79 -21.06 -13.60
N ARG A 325 6.02 -21.27 -12.31
CA ARG A 325 5.82 -22.59 -11.67
C ARG A 325 4.39 -23.09 -11.84
N ARG A 326 3.40 -22.26 -11.53
CA ARG A 326 1.97 -22.62 -11.66
C ARG A 326 1.53 -22.91 -13.10
N ARG A 327 2.24 -22.39 -14.12
CA ARG A 327 1.96 -22.72 -15.53
C ARG A 327 2.48 -24.10 -15.95
N HIS A 328 3.49 -24.63 -15.27
CA HIS A 328 4.06 -25.95 -15.58
C HIS A 328 3.33 -27.09 -14.87
N ASP A 329 2.60 -26.80 -13.79
CA ASP A 329 1.84 -27.77 -13.01
C ASP A 329 0.41 -28.03 -13.57
N CYS A 330 -0.02 -27.30 -14.61
CA CYS A 330 -1.31 -27.43 -15.30
C CYS A 330 -1.12 -28.01 -16.71
#